data_AF-A0AAW8GC12-F1
#
_entry.id   AF-A0AAW8GC12-F1
#
_cell.length_a   1.000
_cell.length_b   1.000
_cell.length_c   1.000
_cell.angle_alpha   90.00
_cell.angle_beta   90.00
_cell.angle_gamma   90.00
#
_symmetry.space_group_name_H-M   'P 1'
#
loop_
_entity.id
_entity.type
_entity.pdbx_description
1 polymer ?
#
loop_
_entity_poly.entity_id
_entity_poly.type
_entity_poly.pdbx_seq_one_letter_code
_entity_poly.pdbx_strand_id
1 'polypeptide(L)'
;MAAVREGRALSRWAGIGVAACALGFAAFYALLFWRDNAAPVASDAAAAAPVPGMFLYATERCEVDGERLGVQGWALRRGQGWPIGGNRVLLRLADGRLRALDTAWQARPQLAPLLKARTGEKRTYYAPGFAASLNLAVAGVSLQGARLFLDWRAGDTPALLPLDCAGLSP
;
A
#
# COMPACT_ATOMS: atom_id res chain seq x y z
N MET A 1 -19.79 41.11 40.84
CA MET A 1 -20.03 39.83 40.14
C MET A 1 -21.16 40.01 39.15
N ALA A 2 -20.89 40.68 38.03
CA ALA A 2 -21.86 40.89 36.97
C ALA A 2 -21.32 40.24 35.69
N ALA A 3 -22.06 39.24 35.23
CA ALA A 3 -22.05 38.75 33.85
C ALA A 3 -20.69 38.23 33.32
N VAL A 4 -20.22 37.13 33.89
CA VAL A 4 -19.65 36.03 33.08
C VAL A 4 -20.80 35.50 32.20
N ARG A 5 -21.20 36.25 31.17
CA ARG A 5 -22.28 35.87 30.25
C ARG A 5 -22.11 36.44 28.84
N GLU A 6 -20.89 36.76 28.43
CA GLU A 6 -20.55 36.89 27.00
C GLU A 6 -20.26 35.51 26.41
N GLY A 7 -21.29 34.65 26.43
CA GLY A 7 -21.34 33.48 25.57
C GLY A 7 -21.47 33.97 24.13
N ARG A 8 -20.34 34.09 23.44
CA ARG A 8 -20.18 34.48 22.04
C ARG A 8 -21.29 33.90 21.15
N ALA A 9 -22.30 34.70 20.83
CA ALA A 9 -23.23 34.40 19.75
C ALA A 9 -22.47 34.60 18.43
N LEU A 10 -21.84 33.53 17.93
CA LEU A 10 -21.33 33.50 16.56
C LEU A 10 -22.47 33.90 15.62
N SER A 11 -22.24 34.89 14.75
CA SER A 11 -23.25 35.32 13.79
C SER A 11 -23.73 34.13 12.97
N ARG A 12 -25.01 34.08 12.59
CA ARG A 12 -25.57 32.99 11.76
C ARG A 12 -24.72 32.75 10.50
N TRP A 13 -24.13 33.81 9.95
CA TRP A 13 -23.17 33.76 8.84
C TRP A 13 -21.86 33.05 9.17
N ALA A 14 -21.30 33.26 10.37
CA ALA A 14 -20.14 32.50 10.83
C ALA A 14 -20.47 31.00 10.98
N GLY A 15 -21.67 30.66 11.48
CA GLY A 15 -22.12 29.27 11.54
C GLY A 15 -22.26 28.60 10.16
N ILE A 16 -22.81 29.32 9.17
CA ILE A 16 -22.91 28.85 7.78
C ILE A 16 -21.52 28.67 7.16
N GLY A 17 -20.61 29.62 7.37
CA GLY A 17 -19.23 29.53 6.86
C GLY A 17 -18.47 28.34 7.43
N VAL A 18 -18.60 28.08 8.75
CA VAL A 18 -17.99 26.92 9.40
C VAL A 18 -18.58 25.60 8.87
N ALA A 19 -19.91 25.54 8.69
CA ALA A 19 -20.57 24.36 8.14
C ALA A 19 -20.14 24.09 6.69
N ALA A 20 -20.05 25.13 5.85
CA ALA A 20 -19.58 25.01 4.47
C ALA A 20 -18.11 24.53 4.42
N CYS A 21 -17.24 25.05 5.28
CA CYS A 21 -15.87 24.56 5.41
C CYS A 21 -15.83 23.09 5.84
N ALA A 22 -16.61 22.70 6.86
CA ALA A 22 -16.66 21.32 7.33
C ALA A 22 -17.14 20.35 6.23
N LEU A 23 -18.17 20.73 5.48
CA LEU A 23 -18.65 19.95 4.33
C LEU A 23 -17.61 19.88 3.20
N GLY A 24 -16.93 20.99 2.90
CA GLY A 24 -15.85 21.04 1.92
C GLY A 24 -14.68 20.12 2.31
N PHE A 25 -14.24 20.15 3.57
CA PHE A 25 -13.23 19.24 4.09
C PHE A 25 -13.71 17.79 4.05
N ALA A 26 -14.93 17.50 4.49
CA ALA A 26 -15.49 16.15 4.46
C ALA A 26 -15.55 15.58 3.03
N ALA A 27 -16.01 16.38 2.05
CA ALA A 27 -16.04 15.99 0.65
C ALA A 27 -14.64 15.76 0.08
N PHE A 28 -13.67 16.62 0.41
CA PHE A 28 -12.29 16.47 -0.01
C PHE A 28 -11.64 15.19 0.55
N TYR A 29 -11.81 14.92 1.85
CA TYR A 29 -11.32 13.69 2.47
C TYR A 29 -12.00 12.44 1.91
N ALA A 30 -13.31 12.50 1.64
CA ALA A 30 -14.02 11.40 1.00
C ALA A 30 -13.48 11.10 -0.40
N LEU A 31 -13.18 12.12 -1.21
CA LEU A 31 -12.58 11.95 -2.53
C LEU A 31 -11.17 11.35 -2.47
N LEU A 32 -10.33 11.81 -1.53
CA LEU A 32 -9.00 11.23 -1.33
C LEU A 32 -9.10 9.76 -0.91
N PHE A 33 -9.97 9.47 0.06
CA PHE A 33 -10.21 8.10 0.50
C PHE A 33 -10.68 7.22 -0.65
N TRP A 34 -11.61 7.71 -1.47
CA TRP A 34 -12.10 6.95 -2.62
C TRP A 34 -11.01 6.72 -3.65
N ARG A 35 -10.21 7.75 -3.98
CA ARG A 35 -9.07 7.63 -4.90
C ARG A 35 -8.04 6.61 -4.42
N ASP A 36 -7.67 6.68 -3.15
CA ASP A 36 -6.61 5.83 -2.58
C ASP A 36 -7.10 4.38 -2.43
N ASN A 37 -8.42 4.15 -2.29
CA ASN A 37 -9.03 2.83 -2.20
C ASN A 37 -9.64 2.32 -3.53
N ALA A 38 -9.68 3.12 -4.59
CA ALA A 38 -10.26 2.77 -5.89
C ALA A 38 -9.46 1.72 -6.68
N ALA A 39 -8.33 1.25 -6.14
CA ALA A 39 -7.49 0.21 -6.74
C ALA A 39 -7.15 0.53 -8.21
N PRO A 40 -6.43 1.63 -8.50
CA PRO A 40 -6.28 2.11 -9.87
C PRO A 40 -5.70 1.02 -10.77
N VAL A 41 -6.20 0.98 -12.02
CA VAL A 41 -5.72 0.02 -13.02
C VAL A 41 -4.24 0.26 -13.25
N ALA A 42 -3.42 -0.78 -13.06
CA ALA A 42 -2.00 -0.71 -13.38
C ALA A 42 -1.80 -1.15 -14.83
N SER A 43 -1.35 -0.23 -15.70
CA SER A 43 -1.26 -0.45 -17.15
C SER A 43 -0.10 -1.35 -17.59
N ASP A 44 0.91 -1.62 -16.76
CA ASP A 44 2.17 -2.19 -17.26
C ASP A 44 2.88 -3.13 -16.27
N ALA A 45 2.33 -4.31 -15.95
CA ALA A 45 3.20 -5.37 -15.42
C ALA A 45 3.81 -6.18 -16.59
N ALA A 46 4.62 -5.51 -17.42
CA ALA A 46 5.55 -6.19 -18.32
C ALA A 46 6.80 -6.69 -17.57
N ALA A 47 6.81 -6.60 -16.23
CA ALA A 47 7.91 -7.04 -15.41
C ALA A 47 8.04 -8.56 -15.48
N ALA A 48 9.24 -9.02 -15.88
CA ALA A 48 9.55 -10.43 -15.99
C ALA A 48 9.56 -11.12 -14.62
N ALA A 49 9.46 -12.45 -14.65
CA ALA A 49 9.71 -13.26 -13.46
C ALA A 49 11.13 -12.95 -12.93
N PRO A 50 11.32 -12.88 -11.60
CA PRO A 50 12.61 -12.56 -11.02
C PRO A 50 13.65 -13.62 -11.37
N VAL A 51 14.88 -13.17 -11.67
CA VAL A 51 16.03 -14.07 -11.79
C VAL A 51 16.26 -14.77 -10.44
N PRO A 52 16.40 -16.11 -10.40
CA PRO A 52 16.63 -16.84 -9.15
C PRO A 52 17.82 -16.29 -8.36
N GLY A 53 17.62 -16.07 -7.05
CA GLY A 53 18.66 -15.60 -6.13
C GLY A 53 18.99 -14.10 -6.20
N MET A 54 18.42 -13.34 -7.13
CA MET A 54 18.59 -11.89 -7.23
C MET A 54 17.74 -11.12 -6.19
N PHE A 55 16.56 -11.65 -5.89
CA PHE A 55 15.61 -11.08 -4.95
C PHE A 55 15.48 -11.96 -3.72
N LEU A 56 15.36 -11.32 -2.55
CA LEU A 56 14.93 -11.97 -1.32
C LEU A 56 13.68 -11.26 -0.84
N TYR A 57 12.63 -12.02 -0.59
CA TYR A 57 11.36 -11.49 -0.13
C TYR A 57 10.62 -12.55 0.68
N ALA A 58 9.69 -12.10 1.51
CA ALA A 58 8.74 -12.96 2.20
C ALA A 58 7.45 -12.21 2.43
N THR A 59 6.34 -12.93 2.30
CA THR A 59 5.04 -12.48 2.81
C THR A 59 4.93 -12.97 4.24
N GLU A 60 4.69 -12.05 5.18
CA GLU A 60 4.63 -12.38 6.61
C GLU A 60 3.19 -12.46 7.10
N ARG A 61 2.31 -11.63 6.55
CA ARG A 61 0.90 -11.59 6.90
C ARG A 61 0.09 -11.35 5.65
N CYS A 62 -0.95 -12.15 5.46
CA CYS A 62 -2.01 -11.84 4.49
C CYS A 62 -3.35 -12.05 5.17
N GLU A 63 -4.23 -11.07 5.05
CA GLU A 63 -5.56 -11.07 5.61
C GLU A 63 -6.56 -10.80 4.50
N VAL A 64 -7.55 -11.68 4.41
CA VAL A 64 -8.65 -11.56 3.48
C VAL A 64 -9.93 -11.70 4.30
N ASP A 65 -10.73 -10.65 4.31
CA ASP A 65 -12.09 -10.68 4.82
C ASP A 65 -13.06 -10.17 3.75
N GLY A 66 -14.35 -10.08 4.08
CA GLY A 66 -15.39 -9.68 3.13
C GLY A 66 -15.26 -8.23 2.62
N GLU A 67 -14.52 -7.38 3.33
CA GLU A 67 -14.42 -5.94 3.03
C GLU A 67 -13.01 -5.50 2.67
N ARG A 68 -11.98 -6.26 3.08
CA ARG A 68 -10.59 -5.86 3.01
C ARG A 68 -9.67 -7.00 2.58
N LEU A 69 -8.71 -6.65 1.73
CA LEU A 69 -7.49 -7.40 1.50
C LEU A 69 -6.32 -6.63 2.11
N GLY A 70 -5.53 -7.28 2.95
CA GLY A 70 -4.32 -6.72 3.56
C GLY A 70 -3.15 -7.66 3.37
N VAL A 71 -1.98 -7.13 3.05
CA VAL A 71 -0.75 -7.91 2.93
C VAL A 71 0.44 -7.15 3.51
N GLN A 72 1.31 -7.85 4.21
CA GLN A 72 2.53 -7.32 4.79
C GLN A 72 3.68 -8.28 4.55
N GLY A 73 4.86 -7.72 4.30
CA GLY A 73 6.06 -8.49 4.13
C GLY A 73 7.30 -7.63 4.04
N TRP A 74 8.32 -8.21 3.42
CA TRP A 74 9.53 -7.49 3.07
C TRP A 74 10.09 -8.01 1.75
N ALA A 75 10.81 -7.15 1.04
CA ALA A 75 11.49 -7.47 -0.19
C ALA A 75 12.76 -6.63 -0.36
N LEU A 76 13.78 -7.24 -0.96
CA LEU A 76 14.99 -6.56 -1.38
C LEU A 76 15.55 -7.18 -2.65
N ARG A 77 16.37 -6.39 -3.34
CA ARG A 77 17.27 -6.85 -4.39
C ARG A 77 18.70 -6.83 -3.87
N ARG A 78 19.42 -7.93 -4.06
CA ARG A 78 20.83 -8.02 -3.70
C ARG A 78 21.64 -6.93 -4.40
N GLY A 79 22.57 -6.29 -3.69
CA GLY A 79 23.35 -5.15 -4.19
C GLY A 79 22.65 -3.79 -4.16
N GLN A 80 21.34 -3.71 -3.85
CA GLN A 80 20.58 -2.46 -3.85
C GLN A 80 20.06 -2.09 -2.45
N GLY A 81 20.60 -1.03 -1.86
CA GLY A 81 20.34 -0.66 -0.46
C GLY A 81 19.02 0.10 -0.19
N TRP A 82 18.38 0.63 -1.23
CA TRP A 82 17.13 1.41 -1.08
C TRP A 82 16.14 1.05 -2.20
N PRO A 83 14.88 0.71 -1.90
CA PRO A 83 13.84 0.65 -2.91
C PRO A 83 13.50 2.09 -3.34
N ILE A 84 14.11 2.54 -4.44
CA ILE A 84 13.79 3.82 -5.06
C ILE A 84 12.34 3.70 -5.57
N GLY A 85 11.54 4.75 -5.34
CA GLY A 85 10.07 4.72 -5.43
C GLY A 85 9.49 4.13 -6.72
N GLY A 86 8.20 3.76 -6.67
CA GLY A 86 7.47 3.13 -7.78
C GLY A 86 7.19 1.65 -7.57
N ASN A 87 7.74 1.04 -6.51
CA ASN A 87 7.36 -0.31 -6.12
C ASN A 87 5.98 -0.32 -5.45
N ARG A 88 5.13 -1.27 -5.83
CA ARG A 88 3.76 -1.38 -5.31
C ARG A 88 3.28 -2.82 -5.32
N VAL A 89 2.35 -3.14 -4.43
CA VAL A 89 1.63 -4.41 -4.50
C VAL A 89 0.55 -4.32 -5.56
N LEU A 90 0.45 -5.35 -6.39
CA LEU A 90 -0.55 -5.51 -7.43
C LEU A 90 -1.41 -6.74 -7.13
N LEU A 91 -2.71 -6.61 -7.34
CA LEU A 91 -3.65 -7.71 -7.44
C LEU A 91 -3.91 -7.97 -8.92
N ARG A 92 -3.54 -9.17 -9.38
CA ARG A 92 -3.94 -9.69 -10.69
C ARG A 92 -5.26 -10.44 -10.53
N LEU A 93 -6.28 -9.96 -11.21
CA LEU A 93 -7.60 -10.59 -11.25
C LEU A 93 -7.59 -11.80 -12.21
N ALA A 94 -8.62 -12.66 -12.11
CA ALA A 94 -8.76 -13.83 -12.98
C ALA A 94 -8.87 -13.47 -14.48
N ASP A 95 -9.39 -12.28 -14.80
CA ASP A 95 -9.45 -11.74 -16.17
C ASP A 95 -8.12 -11.15 -16.67
N GLY A 96 -7.04 -11.25 -15.88
CA GLY A 96 -5.71 -10.77 -16.20
C GLY A 96 -5.49 -9.28 -15.91
N ARG A 97 -6.53 -8.50 -15.58
CA ARG A 97 -6.37 -7.09 -15.22
C ARG A 97 -5.62 -6.95 -13.90
N LEU A 98 -4.86 -5.86 -13.81
CA LEU A 98 -4.07 -5.53 -12.63
C LEU A 98 -4.71 -4.36 -11.89
N ARG A 99 -4.67 -4.44 -10.57
CA ARG A 99 -5.15 -3.41 -9.64
C ARG A 99 -4.01 -3.10 -8.68
N ALA A 100 -3.62 -1.83 -8.58
CA ALA A 100 -2.63 -1.43 -7.59
C ALA A 100 -3.28 -1.32 -6.21
N LEU A 101 -2.62 -1.87 -5.21
CA LEU A 101 -2.98 -1.65 -3.81
C LEU A 101 -2.30 -0.39 -3.29
N ASP A 102 -2.95 0.27 -2.35
CA ASP A 102 -2.28 1.30 -1.57
C ASP A 102 -1.14 0.63 -0.79
N THR A 103 0.10 1.03 -1.07
CA THR A 103 1.32 0.35 -0.62
C THR A 103 2.23 1.33 0.10
N ALA A 104 2.46 1.07 1.38
CA ALA A 104 3.38 1.83 2.23
C ALA A 104 4.67 1.03 2.47
N TRP A 105 5.80 1.65 2.16
CA TRP A 105 7.13 1.12 2.46
C TRP A 105 7.60 1.54 3.85
N GLN A 106 8.21 0.61 4.58
CA GLN A 106 8.51 0.75 6.00
C GLN A 106 9.97 0.39 6.29
N ALA A 107 10.60 1.21 7.12
CA ALA A 107 11.88 0.88 7.72
C ALA A 107 11.72 -0.32 8.67
N ARG A 108 12.60 -1.31 8.52
CA ARG A 108 12.62 -2.50 9.39
C ARG A 108 14.04 -2.77 9.87
N PRO A 109 14.58 -1.96 10.81
CA PRO A 109 15.95 -2.09 11.29
C PRO A 109 16.24 -3.46 11.90
N GLN A 110 15.22 -4.13 12.46
CA GLN A 110 15.33 -5.49 12.99
C GLN A 110 15.68 -6.55 11.94
N LEU A 111 15.39 -6.30 10.65
CA LEU A 111 15.76 -7.22 9.57
C LEU A 111 17.22 -7.05 9.15
N ALA A 112 17.84 -5.89 9.40
CA ALA A 112 19.21 -5.60 8.96
C ALA A 112 20.25 -6.69 9.32
N PRO A 113 20.33 -7.21 10.58
CA PRO A 113 21.27 -8.27 10.91
C PRO A 113 20.97 -9.59 10.19
N LEU A 114 19.69 -9.97 10.06
CA LEU A 114 19.25 -11.19 9.39
C LEU A 114 19.59 -11.15 7.89
N LEU A 115 19.30 -10.00 7.25
CA LEU A 115 19.59 -9.78 5.85
C LEU A 115 21.09 -9.75 5.59
N LYS A 116 21.87 -9.10 6.46
CA LYS A 116 23.34 -9.10 6.37
C LYS A 116 23.93 -10.51 6.45
N ALA A 117 23.44 -11.32 7.39
CA ALA A 117 23.85 -12.72 7.51
C ALA A 117 23.48 -13.55 6.26
N ARG A 118 22.31 -13.30 5.68
CA ARG A 118 21.79 -14.05 4.53
C ARG A 118 22.41 -13.64 3.18
N THR A 119 22.74 -12.37 2.99
CA THR A 119 23.29 -11.85 1.72
C THR A 119 24.81 -11.81 1.70
N GLY A 120 25.47 -11.77 2.87
CA GLY A 120 26.90 -11.54 3.01
C GLY A 120 27.33 -10.11 2.67
N GLU A 121 26.39 -9.19 2.44
CA GLU A 121 26.66 -7.84 1.96
C GLU A 121 26.98 -6.87 3.11
N LYS A 122 27.90 -5.93 2.86
CA LYS A 122 28.18 -4.81 3.79
C LYS A 122 27.17 -3.66 3.66
N ARG A 123 26.23 -3.73 2.71
CA ARG A 123 25.24 -2.69 2.44
C ARG A 123 24.11 -2.74 3.46
N THR A 124 23.60 -1.56 3.82
CA THR A 124 22.41 -1.42 4.67
C THR A 124 21.17 -1.32 3.78
N TYR A 125 20.12 -2.11 4.10
CA TYR A 125 18.81 -2.02 3.45
C TYR A 125 17.89 -1.15 4.31
N TYR A 126 17.50 0.03 3.82
CA TYR A 126 16.86 1.06 4.65
C TYR A 126 15.36 0.85 4.86
N ALA A 127 14.61 0.49 3.82
CA ALA A 127 13.16 0.30 3.88
C ALA A 127 12.74 -1.02 3.21
N PRO A 128 13.17 -2.20 3.71
CA PRO A 128 12.85 -3.47 3.06
C PRO A 128 11.41 -3.91 3.31
N GLY A 129 10.71 -3.35 4.31
CA GLY A 129 9.35 -3.74 4.65
C GLY A 129 8.30 -3.07 3.76
N PHE A 130 7.18 -3.75 3.53
CA PHE A 130 6.00 -3.16 2.92
C PHE A 130 4.74 -3.63 3.64
N ALA A 131 3.71 -2.78 3.64
CA ALA A 131 2.34 -3.16 3.89
C ALA A 131 1.47 -2.57 2.78
N ALA A 132 0.48 -3.34 2.34
CA ALA A 132 -0.47 -2.89 1.35
C ALA A 132 -1.88 -3.32 1.70
N SER A 133 -2.87 -2.53 1.33
CA SER A 133 -4.27 -2.90 1.53
C SER A 133 -5.18 -2.41 0.42
N LEU A 134 -6.34 -3.07 0.36
CA LEU A 134 -7.42 -2.77 -0.54
C LEU A 134 -8.75 -2.89 0.18
N ASN A 135 -9.59 -1.86 0.07
CA ASN A 135 -10.99 -1.98 0.41
C ASN A 135 -11.75 -2.58 -0.80
N LEU A 136 -12.24 -3.81 -0.64
CA LEU A 136 -12.88 -4.58 -1.71
C LEU A 136 -14.23 -3.99 -2.12
N ALA A 137 -14.98 -3.44 -1.16
CA ALA A 137 -16.27 -2.81 -1.41
C ALA A 137 -16.13 -1.54 -2.26
N VAL A 138 -15.13 -0.71 -1.96
CA VAL A 138 -14.82 0.49 -2.75
C VAL A 138 -14.25 0.14 -4.12
N ALA A 139 -13.36 -0.86 -4.18
CA ALA A 139 -12.71 -1.28 -5.42
C ALA A 139 -13.63 -2.02 -6.38
N GLY A 140 -14.71 -2.64 -5.87
CA GLY A 140 -15.65 -3.42 -6.67
C GLY A 140 -15.00 -4.61 -7.38
N VAL A 141 -14.02 -5.27 -6.73
CA VAL A 141 -13.26 -6.37 -7.31
C VAL A 141 -13.58 -7.70 -6.64
N SER A 142 -13.68 -8.77 -7.44
CA SER A 142 -13.75 -10.14 -6.92
C SER A 142 -12.33 -10.70 -6.72
N LEU A 143 -12.14 -11.40 -5.61
CA LEU A 143 -10.87 -12.07 -5.28
C LEU A 143 -10.78 -13.49 -5.85
N GLN A 144 -11.86 -14.03 -6.42
CA GLN A 144 -11.87 -15.38 -6.97
C GLN A 144 -10.84 -15.52 -8.10
N GLY A 145 -9.89 -16.44 -7.94
CA GLY A 145 -8.80 -16.65 -8.90
C GLY A 145 -7.76 -15.53 -8.93
N ALA A 146 -7.83 -14.57 -8.01
CA ALA A 146 -6.87 -13.48 -7.96
C ALA A 146 -5.53 -13.90 -7.36
N ARG A 147 -4.47 -13.16 -7.70
CA ARG A 147 -3.10 -13.41 -7.24
C ARG A 147 -2.41 -12.10 -6.88
N LEU A 148 -1.66 -12.11 -5.79
CA LEU A 148 -0.88 -10.96 -5.35
C LEU A 148 0.54 -11.02 -5.87
N PHE A 149 1.05 -9.84 -6.22
CA PHE A 149 2.42 -9.65 -6.65
C PHE A 149 2.98 -8.36 -6.08
N LEU A 150 4.29 -8.31 -5.87
CA LEU A 150 5.03 -7.07 -5.70
C LEU A 150 5.63 -6.67 -7.05
N ASP A 151 5.17 -5.56 -7.61
CA ASP A 151 5.79 -4.90 -8.77
C ASP A 151 7.02 -4.15 -8.28
N TRP A 152 8.19 -4.75 -8.46
CA TRP A 152 9.48 -4.14 -8.16
C TRP A 152 9.96 -3.37 -9.38
N ARG A 153 10.09 -2.05 -9.26
CA ARG A 153 10.60 -1.14 -10.29
C ARG A 153 11.86 -0.39 -9.88
N ALA A 154 12.34 -0.59 -8.65
CA ALA A 154 13.53 0.09 -8.18
C ALA A 154 14.78 -0.41 -8.93
N GLY A 155 15.46 0.49 -9.63
CA GLY A 155 16.73 0.22 -10.32
C GLY A 155 16.56 -0.13 -11.80
N ASP A 156 17.49 -0.90 -12.34
CA ASP A 156 17.59 -1.31 -13.75
C ASP A 156 16.86 -2.62 -14.05
N THR A 157 16.40 -3.34 -13.03
CA THR A 157 15.79 -4.66 -13.18
C THR A 157 14.36 -4.67 -12.64
N PRO A 158 13.35 -4.41 -13.47
CA PRO A 158 11.96 -4.58 -13.08
C PRO A 158 11.66 -6.08 -12.87
N ALA A 159 10.91 -6.41 -11.82
CA ALA A 159 10.54 -7.78 -11.52
C ALA A 159 9.15 -7.86 -10.89
N LEU A 160 8.43 -8.94 -11.16
CA LEU A 160 7.15 -9.22 -10.54
C LEU A 160 7.30 -10.38 -9.55
N LEU A 161 7.34 -10.07 -8.25
CA LEU A 161 7.55 -11.08 -7.21
C LEU A 161 6.20 -11.63 -6.74
N PRO A 162 5.92 -12.93 -6.83
CA PRO A 162 4.67 -13.49 -6.30
C PRO A 162 4.61 -13.30 -4.78
N LEU A 163 3.44 -12.97 -4.26
CA LEU A 163 3.20 -12.88 -2.82
C LEU A 163 2.25 -14.00 -2.39
N ASP A 164 2.64 -14.71 -1.35
CA ASP A 164 1.88 -15.84 -0.82
C ASP A 164 0.72 -15.33 0.03
N CYS A 165 -0.50 -15.59 -0.42
CA CYS A 165 -1.70 -15.30 0.35
C CYS A 165 -2.66 -16.48 0.28
N ALA A 166 -2.72 -17.25 1.37
CA ALA A 166 -3.54 -18.46 1.45
C ALA A 166 -5.03 -18.16 1.17
N GLY A 167 -5.56 -17.03 1.64
CA GLY A 167 -6.95 -16.61 1.43
C GLY A 167 -7.32 -16.22 0.00
N LEU A 168 -6.35 -16.16 -0.92
CA LEU A 168 -6.57 -15.91 -2.36
C LEU A 168 -6.34 -17.18 -3.21
N SER A 169 -5.96 -18.30 -2.59
CA SER A 169 -5.75 -19.56 -3.30
C SER A 169 -7.07 -20.06 -3.91
N PRO A 170 -7.01 -20.73 -5.08
CA PRO A 170 -8.18 -21.08 -5.87
C PRO A 170 -9.09 -22.09 -5.16
#